data_AF-A0A8T5MLD3-F1
#
_entry.id   AF-A0A8T5MLD3-F1
#
_cell.length_a   1.000
_cell.length_b   1.000
_cell.length_c   1.000
_cell.angle_alpha   90.00
_cell.angle_beta   90.00
_cell.angle_gamma   90.00
#
_symmetry.space_group_name_H-M   'P 1'
#
loop_
_entity.id
_entity.type
_entity.pdbx_description
1 polymer ?
#
loop_
_entity_poly.entity_id
_entity_poly.type
_entity_poly.pdbx_seq_one_letter_code
_entity_poly.pdbx_strand_id
1 'polypeptide(L)' 'MGVVRIDDKLEKQIEELIKKDENKYRYPSKTTFLNILIHERMLEIDKKTKKR' A
#
# COMPACT_ATOMS: atom_id res chain seq x y z
N MET A 1 5.14 -2.03 -19.95
CA MET A 1 4.68 -2.03 -18.54
C MET A 1 5.91 -2.11 -17.65
N GLY A 2 6.18 -1.09 -16.83
CA GLY A 2 7.25 -1.17 -15.84
C GLY A 2 6.82 -2.07 -14.69
N VAL A 3 7.57 -3.14 -14.42
CA VAL A 3 7.30 -4.03 -13.29
C VAL A 3 8.15 -3.57 -12.11
N VAL A 4 7.50 -3.19 -11.01
CA VAL A 4 8.20 -2.87 -9.76
C VAL A 4 8.30 -4.15 -8.94
N ARG A 5 9.52 -4.57 -8.61
CA ARG A 5 9.75 -5.67 -7.69
C ARG A 5 9.76 -5.15 -6.26
N ILE A 6 9.04 -5.83 -5.40
CA ILE A 6 9.08 -5.62 -3.95
C ILE A 6 9.84 -6.78 -3.31
N ASP A 7 10.42 -6.54 -2.14
CA ASP A 7 11.13 -7.57 -1.39
C ASP A 7 10.18 -8.70 -0.96
N ASP A 8 10.65 -9.95 -1.05
CA ASP A 8 9.84 -11.14 -0.75
C ASP A 8 9.31 -11.16 0.69
N LYS A 9 10.06 -10.60 1.66
CA LYS A 9 9.61 -10.51 3.05
C LYS A 9 8.49 -9.49 3.18
N LEU A 10 8.62 -8.35 2.51
CA LEU A 10 7.59 -7.32 2.49
C LEU A 10 6.30 -7.85 1.86
N GLU A 11 6.42 -8.60 0.77
CA GLU A 11 5.31 -9.28 0.13
C GLU A 11 4.56 -10.20 1.10
N LYS A 12 5.26 -11.06 1.84
CA LYS A 12 4.65 -11.93 2.85
C LYS A 12 3.95 -11.14 3.95
N GLN A 13 4.58 -10.09 4.45
CA GLN A 13 3.98 -9.23 5.48
C GLN A 13 2.68 -8.57 4.99
N ILE A 14 2.63 -8.12 3.73
CA ILE A 14 1.42 -7.54 3.13
C ILE A 14 0.31 -8.60 3.04
N GLU A 15 0.64 -9.82 2.61
CA GLU A 15 -0.34 -10.91 2.54
C GLU A 15 -0.89 -11.29 3.91
N GLU A 16 -0.04 -11.41 4.93
CA GLU A 16 -0.47 -11.68 6.30
C GLU A 16 -1.37 -10.56 6.84
N LEU A 17 -1.06 -9.31 6.50
CA LEU A 17 -1.82 -8.15 6.96
C LEU A 17 -3.20 -8.07 6.31
N ILE A 18 -3.31 -8.41 5.02
CA ILE A 18 -4.58 -8.49 4.28
C ILE A 18 -5.45 -9.66 4.78
N LYS A 19 -4.85 -10.78 5.17
CA LYS A 19 -5.56 -11.97 5.65
C LYS A 19 -6.21 -11.81 7.03
N LYS A 20 -5.82 -10.82 7.83
CA LYS A 20 -6.49 -10.53 9.12
C LYS A 20 -7.93 -10.07 8.85
N ASP A 21 -8.91 -10.67 9.52
CA ASP A 21 -10.36 -10.52 9.26
C ASP A 21 -10.84 -9.06 9.13
N GLU A 22 -10.30 -8.16 9.96
CA GLU A 22 -10.63 -6.73 9.94
C GLU A 22 -10.15 -6.01 8.65
N ASN A 23 -9.07 -6.49 8.04
CA ASN A 23 -8.43 -5.90 6.87
C ASN A 23 -8.95 -6.47 5.55
N LYS A 24 -9.58 -7.66 5.55
CA LYS A 24 -10.06 -8.33 4.33
C LYS A 24 -11.11 -7.50 3.59
N TYR A 25 -11.99 -6.83 4.32
CA TYR A 25 -13.02 -5.95 3.74
C TYR A 25 -12.46 -4.60 3.26
N ARG A 26 -11.43 -4.09 3.95
CA ARG A 26 -10.79 -2.81 3.61
C ARG A 26 -9.81 -2.95 2.45
N TYR A 27 -9.17 -4.11 2.34
CA TYR A 27 -8.10 -4.40 1.38
C TYR A 27 -8.37 -5.74 0.66
N PRO A 28 -9.35 -5.79 -0.25
CA PRO A 28 -9.78 -7.03 -0.91
C PRO A 28 -8.71 -7.69 -1.78
N SER A 29 -7.65 -6.95 -2.16
CA SER A 29 -6.53 -7.49 -2.92
C SER A 29 -5.22 -6.78 -2.57
N LYS A 30 -4.10 -7.44 -2.87
CA LYS A 30 -2.75 -6.88 -2.76
C LYS A 30 -2.59 -5.59 -3.58
N THR A 31 -3.15 -5.57 -4.78
CA THR A 31 -3.15 -4.37 -5.64
C THR A 31 -3.94 -3.23 -5.02
N THR A 32 -5.12 -3.52 -4.47
CA THR A 32 -5.95 -2.51 -3.78
C THR A 32 -5.22 -1.94 -2.57
N PHE A 33 -4.61 -2.80 -1.77
CA PHE A 33 -3.78 -2.39 -0.63
C PHE A 33 -2.67 -1.43 -1.04
N LEU A 34 -1.87 -1.81 -2.04
CA LEU A 34 -0.77 -1.00 -2.53
C LEU A 34 -1.24 0.33 -3.11
N ASN A 35 -2.31 0.33 -3.90
CA ASN A 35 -2.85 1.56 -4.49
C ASN A 35 -3.31 2.57 -3.44
N ILE A 36 -4.00 2.11 -2.39
CA ILE A 36 -4.42 2.98 -1.29
C ILE A 36 -3.20 3.55 -0.56
N LEU A 37 -2.23 2.70 -0.23
CA LEU A 37 -1.05 3.10 0.53
C LEU A 37 -0.16 4.09 -0.24
N ILE A 38 -0.01 3.88 -1.55
CA ILE A 38 0.70 4.81 -2.45
C ILE A 38 -0.05 6.14 -2.51
N HIS A 39 -1.37 6.13 -2.69
CA HIS A 39 -2.17 7.35 -2.75
C HIS A 39 -2.08 8.16 -1.45
N GLU A 40 -2.21 7.51 -0.29
CA GLU A 40 -2.06 8.17 1.01
C GLU A 40 -0.66 8.81 1.17
N ARG A 41 0.41 8.08 0.80
CA ARG A 41 1.76 8.65 0.85
C ARG A 41 1.97 9.80 -0.13
N MET A 42 1.41 9.74 -1.33
CA MET A 42 1.49 10.84 -2.28
C MET A 42 0.80 12.11 -1.74
N LEU A 43 -0.36 11.98 -1.11
CA LEU A 43 -1.05 13.10 -0.48
C LEU A 43 -0.25 13.73 0.66
N GLU A 44 0.41 12.92 1.48
CA GLU A 44 1.27 13.44 2.55
C GLU A 44 2.52 14.14 2.02
N ILE A 45 3.11 13.62 0.94
CA ILE A 45 4.23 14.27 0.25
C ILE A 45 3.75 15.62 -0.32
N ASP A 46 2.64 15.66 -1.04
CA ASP A 46 2.07 16.91 -1.58
C ASP A 46 1.80 17.95 -0.47
N LYS A 47 1.19 17.53 0.64
CA LYS A 47 0.97 18.39 1.82
C LYS A 47 2.27 18.91 2.44
N LYS A 48 3.32 18.08 2.50
CA LYS A 48 4.65 18.51 2.99
C LYS A 48 5.32 19.48 2.02
N THR A 49 5.11 19.29 0.72
CA THR A 49 5.73 20.11 -0.32
C THR A 49 5.05 21.48 -0.44
N LYS A 50 3.71 21.55 -0.28
CA LYS A 50 2.93 22.80 -0.25
C LYS A 50 3.09 23.64 1.03
N LYS A 51 3.70 23.09 2.07
CA LYS A 51 4.03 23.81 3.31
C LYS A 51 5.41 24.50 3.28
N ARG A 52 6.15 24.37 2.17
CA ARG A 52 7.35 25.15 1.87
C ARG A 52 7.02 26.22 0.86
#